data_AF-A0A843K1I2-F1
#
_entry.id   AF-A0A843K1I2-F1
#
_cell.length_a   1.000
_cell.length_b   1.000
_cell.length_c   1.000
_cell.angle_alpha   90.00
_cell.angle_beta   90.00
_cell.angle_gamma   90.00
#
_symmetry.space_group_name_H-M   'P 1'
#
loop_
_entity.id
_entity.type
_entity.pdbx_description
1 polymer ?
#
loop_
_entity_poly.entity_id
_entity_poly.type
_entity_poly.pdbx_seq_one_letter_code
_entity_poly.pdbx_strand_id
1 'polypeptide(L)'
;MNERTVESIFGANAGIVWRTLSQNGPKNIVDLVKTTSLSREEVFGALGWLGRENKIVMEKRGRSMVFSLSEWEPCLAAAITADTEPNEPALSSPKRVAKRKAIARKAKTVALDMEALKRALDYIQSEFDGNREPTPDQASKAAGMGSRSLGKALSKLDIKSESVRRGSRSLRIYPLAYKSRVWELAALDVDGLQRLIDAKKNAAKSQRESNSEEYTVFD
;
A
#
# COMPACT_ATOMS: atom_id res chain seq x y z
N MET A 1 34.13 17.88 29.84
CA MET A 1 33.59 16.69 29.14
C MET A 1 32.08 16.81 29.23
N ASN A 2 31.38 16.92 28.09
CA ASN A 2 29.93 17.07 28.11
C ASN A 2 29.32 15.67 28.23
N GLU A 3 28.89 15.30 29.43
CA GLU A 3 28.09 14.10 29.62
C GLU A 3 26.80 14.23 28.81
N ARG A 4 26.66 13.40 27.77
CA ARG A 4 25.41 13.28 27.03
C ARG A 4 24.48 12.42 27.86
N THR A 5 23.58 13.06 28.59
CA THR A 5 22.52 12.35 29.31
C THR A 5 21.61 11.64 28.30
N VAL A 6 21.03 10.52 28.73
CA VAL A 6 20.14 9.70 27.91
C VAL A 6 18.94 10.54 27.42
N GLU A 7 18.42 11.42 28.27
CA GLU A 7 17.36 12.37 27.95
C GLU A 7 17.75 13.35 26.85
N SER A 8 19.00 13.84 26.84
CA SER A 8 19.48 14.76 25.80
C SER A 8 19.50 14.09 24.42
N ILE A 9 19.86 12.81 24.35
CA ILE A 9 19.88 12.03 23.10
C ILE A 9 18.46 11.82 22.57
N PHE A 10 17.55 11.32 23.41
CA PHE A 10 16.16 11.09 23.00
C PHE A 10 15.41 12.39 22.72
N GLY A 11 15.64 13.44 23.50
CA GLY A 11 15.06 14.77 23.29
C GLY A 11 15.53 15.42 21.99
N ALA A 12 16.82 15.31 21.65
CA ALA A 12 17.35 15.81 20.38
C ALA A 12 16.72 15.07 19.19
N ASN A 13 16.63 13.74 19.26
CA ASN A 13 16.02 12.90 18.23
C ASN A 13 14.51 13.18 18.09
N ALA A 14 13.80 13.36 19.21
CA ALA A 14 12.39 13.75 19.25
C ALA A 14 12.16 15.11 18.56
N GLY A 15 13.01 16.10 18.81
CA GLY A 15 12.94 17.41 18.17
C GLY A 15 13.17 17.36 16.65
N ILE A 16 13.98 16.43 16.16
CA ILE A 16 14.17 16.21 14.71
C ILE A 16 12.91 15.58 14.09
N VAL A 17 12.37 14.54 14.72
CA VAL A 17 11.15 13.86 14.25
C VAL A 17 9.95 14.81 14.27
N TRP A 18 9.79 15.60 15.33
CA TRP A 18 8.71 16.58 15.46
C TRP A 18 8.76 17.65 14.36
N ARG A 19 9.94 18.26 14.11
CA ARG A 19 10.11 19.22 13.00
C ARG A 19 9.78 18.60 11.65
N THR A 20 10.15 17.34 11.46
CA THR A 20 9.91 16.61 10.21
C THR A 20 8.41 16.37 9.98
N LEU A 21 7.68 15.96 11.03
CA LEU A 21 6.22 15.80 10.98
C LEU A 21 5.49 17.14 10.83
N SER A 22 5.96 18.20 11.48
CA SER A 22 5.40 19.55 11.35
C SER A 22 5.53 20.09 9.92
N GLN A 23 6.70 19.93 9.29
CA GLN A 23 6.93 20.45 7.93
C GLN A 23 6.32 19.60 6.82
N ASN A 24 6.30 18.28 6.99
CA ASN A 24 5.92 17.35 5.92
C ASN A 24 4.55 16.69 6.13
N GLY A 25 3.90 16.94 7.26
CA GLY A 25 2.64 16.32 7.63
C GLY A 25 2.77 14.84 8.05
N PRO A 26 1.64 14.10 8.09
CA PRO A 26 1.60 12.74 8.59
C PRO A 26 2.44 11.77 7.74
N LYS A 27 3.27 10.95 8.39
CA LYS A 27 4.20 10.01 7.73
C LYS A 27 4.22 8.63 8.38
N ASN A 28 4.61 7.64 7.58
CA ASN A 28 4.92 6.29 8.06
C ASN A 28 6.37 6.23 8.57
N ILE A 29 6.67 5.23 9.40
CA ILE A 29 8.00 4.95 9.98
C ILE A 29 9.07 4.88 8.90
N VAL A 30 8.79 4.19 7.79
CA VAL A 30 9.76 4.04 6.69
C VAL A 30 10.11 5.38 6.05
N ASP A 31 9.13 6.29 5.97
CA ASP A 31 9.36 7.62 5.40
C ASP A 31 10.04 8.54 6.41
N LEU A 32 9.71 8.41 7.70
CA LEU A 32 10.37 9.14 8.79
C LEU A 32 11.87 8.84 8.83
N VAL A 33 12.25 7.56 8.87
CA VAL A 33 13.65 7.09 8.82
C VAL A 33 14.41 7.69 7.63
N LYS A 34 13.78 7.73 6.45
CA LYS A 34 14.40 8.31 5.25
C LYS A 34 14.56 9.82 5.33
N THR A 35 13.60 10.53 5.92
CA THR A 35 13.63 11.99 6.00
C THR A 35 14.51 12.51 7.13
N THR A 36 14.54 11.83 8.28
CA THR A 36 15.33 12.24 9.44
C THR A 36 16.77 11.72 9.38
N SER A 37 17.05 10.74 8.52
CA SER A 37 18.33 10.01 8.46
C SER A 37 18.71 9.33 9.78
N LEU A 38 17.73 9.11 10.66
CA LEU A 38 17.88 8.38 11.92
C LEU A 38 17.62 6.90 11.70
N SER A 39 18.19 6.06 12.57
CA SER A 39 17.89 4.63 12.58
C SER A 39 16.45 4.38 13.02
N ARG A 40 15.92 3.19 12.68
CA ARG A 40 14.54 2.82 13.04
C ARG A 40 14.33 2.81 14.55
N GLU A 41 15.33 2.38 15.32
CA GLU A 41 15.31 2.32 16.78
C GLU A 41 15.28 3.72 17.40
N GLU A 42 16.10 4.64 16.89
CA GLU A 42 16.11 6.04 17.33
C GLU A 42 14.78 6.75 17.01
N VAL A 43 14.18 6.46 15.84
CA VAL A 43 12.85 6.98 15.50
C VAL A 43 11.78 6.45 16.45
N PHE A 44 11.82 5.17 16.83
CA PHE A 44 10.88 4.64 17.82
C PHE A 44 11.08 5.24 19.20
N GLY A 45 12.33 5.44 19.64
CA GLY A 45 12.62 6.14 20.89
C GLY A 45 12.12 7.59 20.88
N ALA A 46 12.35 8.30 19.78
CA ALA A 46 11.86 9.65 19.56
C ALA A 46 10.33 9.73 19.55
N LEU A 47 9.64 8.79 18.88
CA LEU A 47 8.19 8.70 18.89
C LEU A 47 7.65 8.37 20.28
N GLY A 48 8.30 7.49 21.03
CA GLY A 48 7.95 7.21 22.42
C GLY A 48 8.08 8.44 23.32
N TRP A 49 9.14 9.23 23.13
CA TRP A 49 9.34 10.50 23.82
C TRP A 49 8.23 11.52 23.51
N LEU A 50 7.87 11.68 22.22
CA LEU A 50 6.76 12.55 21.80
C LEU A 50 5.39 12.03 22.26
N GLY A 51 5.23 10.71 22.35
CA GLY A 51 4.03 10.07 22.87
C GLY A 51 3.84 10.32 24.36
N ARG A 52 4.93 10.33 25.14
CA ARG A 52 4.91 10.74 26.56
C ARG A 52 4.39 12.18 26.73
N GLU A 53 4.72 13.06 25.79
CA GLU A 53 4.27 14.47 25.77
C GLU A 53 2.88 14.65 25.09
N ASN A 54 2.21 13.58 24.66
CA ASN A 54 0.93 13.63 23.92
C ASN A 54 0.94 14.50 22.65
N LYS A 55 2.10 14.67 22.00
CA LYS A 55 2.27 15.52 20.80
C LYS A 55 1.97 14.81 19.49
N ILE A 56 1.75 13.50 19.52
CA ILE A 56 1.57 12.67 18.34
C ILE A 56 0.29 11.84 18.42
N VAL A 57 -0.31 11.59 17.27
CA VAL A 57 -1.44 10.69 17.07
C VAL A 57 -1.00 9.58 16.13
N MET A 58 -1.45 8.36 16.41
CA MET A 58 -1.10 7.16 15.67
C MET A 58 -2.34 6.57 15.01
N GLU A 59 -2.32 6.48 13.68
CA GLU A 59 -3.39 5.86 12.88
C GLU A 59 -2.91 4.59 12.20
N LYS A 60 -3.67 3.50 12.35
CA LYS A 60 -3.42 2.25 11.62
C LYS A 60 -4.09 2.29 10.25
N ARG A 61 -3.31 2.49 9.17
CA ARG A 61 -3.80 2.41 7.79
C ARG A 61 -3.46 1.05 7.19
N GLY A 62 -4.35 0.08 7.41
CA GLY A 62 -4.22 -1.29 6.92
C GLY A 62 -3.06 -2.03 7.60
N ARG A 63 -1.97 -2.28 6.85
CA ARG A 63 -0.74 -2.92 7.37
C ARG A 63 0.34 -1.93 7.83
N SER A 64 0.13 -0.63 7.61
CA SER A 64 1.11 0.42 7.91
C SER A 64 0.63 1.32 9.04
N MET A 65 1.56 1.77 9.87
CA MET A 65 1.30 2.74 10.94
C MET A 65 1.67 4.14 10.45
N VAL A 66 0.76 5.10 10.62
CA VAL A 66 0.98 6.50 10.24
C VAL A 66 0.95 7.36 11.50
N PHE A 67 1.91 8.28 11.61
CA PHE A 67 2.04 9.20 12.73
C PHE A 67 1.74 10.62 12.26
N SER A 68 0.86 11.32 12.97
CA SER A 68 0.54 12.75 12.83
C SER A 68 0.89 13.49 14.12
N LEU A 69 1.05 14.82 14.05
CA LEU A 69 1.07 15.64 15.26
C LEU A 69 -0.36 15.86 15.75
N SER A 70 -0.59 15.84 17.07
CA SER A 70 -1.89 16.15 17.66
C SER A 70 -2.30 17.60 17.40
N GLU A 71 -1.32 18.50 17.35
CA GLU A 71 -1.49 19.92 17.00
C GLU A 71 -1.70 20.17 15.50
N TRP A 72 -1.59 19.14 14.64
CA TRP A 72 -1.95 19.24 13.22
C TRP A 72 -3.47 19.19 13.01
N GLU A 73 -4.27 19.66 13.96
CA GLU A 73 -5.63 20.05 13.60
C GLU A 73 -5.53 21.03 12.41
N PRO A 74 -6.13 20.73 11.25
CA PRO A 74 -6.33 21.75 10.26
C PRO A 74 -7.30 22.75 10.90
N CYS A 75 -6.76 23.88 11.36
CA CYS A 75 -7.49 25.09 11.72
C CYS A 75 -8.93 24.86 12.20
N LEU A 76 -9.13 24.53 13.48
CA LEU A 76 -10.40 24.79 14.18
C LEU A 76 -10.64 26.32 14.38
N ALA A 77 -9.94 27.16 13.61
CA ALA A 77 -9.94 28.62 13.66
C ALA A 77 -10.38 29.27 12.33
N ALA A 78 -11.13 28.56 11.47
CA ALA A 78 -11.71 29.11 10.24
C ALA A 78 -13.22 29.41 10.33
N ALA A 79 -13.84 29.35 11.53
CA ALA A 79 -15.30 29.44 11.66
C ALA A 79 -15.86 30.38 12.74
N ILE A 80 -15.04 31.16 13.48
CA ILE A 80 -15.58 32.02 14.57
C ILE A 80 -15.44 33.53 14.33
N THR A 81 -14.64 34.02 13.39
CA THR A 81 -14.63 35.47 13.09
C THR A 81 -14.62 35.71 11.60
N ALA A 82 -15.80 35.99 11.06
CA ALA A 82 -15.95 36.73 9.83
C ALA A 82 -15.32 38.12 9.97
N ASP A 83 -14.98 38.67 8.80
CA ASP A 83 -14.81 40.09 8.49
C ASP A 83 -13.40 40.69 8.58
N THR A 84 -12.93 41.07 7.38
CA THR A 84 -11.88 42.05 7.02
C THR A 84 -10.65 41.47 6.31
N GLU A 85 -10.81 41.25 5.00
CA GLU A 85 -9.75 41.51 4.00
C GLU A 85 -9.52 43.05 3.90
N PRO A 86 -8.41 43.58 3.34
CA PRO A 86 -7.38 42.92 2.54
C PRO A 86 -5.92 43.27 2.93
N ASN A 87 -4.94 42.59 2.31
CA ASN A 87 -3.81 43.19 1.55
C ASN A 87 -2.52 42.35 1.63
N GLU A 88 -2.12 41.80 0.48
CA GLU A 88 -0.78 41.25 0.17
C GLU A 88 0.23 42.41 -0.09
N PRO A 89 1.59 42.23 -0.22
CA PRO A 89 2.24 41.10 -0.91
C PRO A 89 3.64 40.61 -0.44
N ALA A 90 3.91 39.35 -0.80
CA ALA A 90 5.12 38.77 -1.44
C ALA A 90 6.50 38.55 -0.76
N LEU A 91 7.06 37.38 -1.14
CA LEU A 91 8.47 36.89 -1.26
C LEU A 91 9.18 36.33 -0.01
N SER A 92 9.84 35.16 0.00
CA SER A 92 10.70 34.51 -1.02
C SER A 92 10.97 33.01 -0.72
N SER A 93 10.61 32.08 -1.63
CA SER A 93 11.44 31.19 -2.49
C SER A 93 12.25 30.02 -1.84
N PRO A 94 12.45 28.84 -2.48
CA PRO A 94 11.82 28.26 -3.67
C PRO A 94 11.21 26.84 -3.42
N LYS A 95 9.99 26.60 -3.92
CA LYS A 95 9.45 25.25 -4.07
C LYS A 95 10.21 24.55 -5.21
N ARG A 96 11.11 23.62 -4.87
CA ARG A 96 11.57 22.63 -5.84
C ARG A 96 10.33 21.93 -6.38
N VAL A 97 10.15 22.02 -7.70
CA VAL A 97 9.11 21.36 -8.47
C VAL A 97 9.28 19.85 -8.28
N ALA A 98 8.70 19.32 -7.22
CA ALA A 98 8.38 17.91 -7.12
C ALA A 98 7.34 17.69 -8.22
N LYS A 99 7.82 17.17 -9.34
CA LYS A 99 7.04 16.67 -10.47
C LYS A 99 5.88 15.89 -9.88
N ARG A 100 4.71 16.54 -9.78
CA ARG A 100 3.46 15.92 -9.38
C ARG A 100 3.25 14.80 -10.37
N LYS A 101 3.60 13.59 -9.96
CA LYS A 101 3.29 12.38 -10.73
C LYS A 101 1.78 12.42 -10.84
N ALA A 102 1.31 12.69 -12.05
CA ALA A 102 -0.08 12.94 -12.36
C ALA A 102 -0.93 11.94 -11.58
N ILE A 103 -1.88 12.47 -10.81
CA ILE A 103 -2.91 11.70 -10.13
C ILE A 103 -3.42 10.72 -11.17
N ALA A 104 -3.07 9.44 -10.99
CA ALA A 104 -3.44 8.39 -11.91
C ALA A 104 -4.95 8.48 -12.04
N ARG A 105 -5.42 8.80 -13.25
CA ARG A 105 -6.84 8.81 -13.62
C ARG A 105 -7.47 7.60 -12.94
N LYS A 106 -8.51 7.82 -12.11
CA LYS A 106 -9.30 6.74 -11.50
C LYS A 106 -9.51 5.70 -12.58
N ALA A 107 -8.81 4.57 -12.47
CA ALA A 107 -8.88 3.54 -13.47
C ALA A 107 -10.34 3.12 -13.51
N LYS A 108 -10.98 3.36 -14.66
CA LYS A 108 -12.29 2.81 -14.99
C LYS A 108 -12.23 1.34 -14.55
N THR A 109 -13.15 0.92 -13.68
CA THR A 109 -13.30 -0.49 -13.33
C THR A 109 -13.76 -1.20 -14.58
N VAL A 110 -12.80 -1.52 -15.45
CA VAL A 110 -13.01 -2.37 -16.61
C VAL A 110 -13.46 -3.71 -16.05
N ALA A 111 -14.58 -4.22 -16.57
CA ALA A 111 -15.04 -5.57 -16.27
C ALA A 111 -13.89 -6.55 -16.52
N LEU A 112 -13.84 -7.65 -15.77
CA LEU A 112 -12.81 -8.65 -16.00
C LEU A 112 -13.05 -9.26 -17.38
N ASP A 113 -12.16 -8.99 -18.34
CA ASP A 113 -12.21 -9.61 -19.66
C ASP A 113 -11.81 -11.08 -19.53
N MET A 114 -12.81 -11.96 -19.39
CA MET A 114 -12.60 -13.37 -19.08
C MET A 114 -11.94 -14.13 -20.24
N GLU A 115 -12.17 -13.72 -21.49
CA GLU A 115 -11.47 -14.25 -22.66
C GLU A 115 -9.98 -13.93 -22.63
N ALA A 116 -9.62 -12.72 -22.22
CA ALA A 116 -8.22 -12.34 -22.05
C ALA A 116 -7.59 -13.11 -20.87
N LEU A 117 -8.37 -13.41 -19.82
CA LEU A 117 -7.89 -14.25 -18.70
C LEU A 117 -7.58 -15.68 -19.18
N LYS A 118 -8.42 -16.25 -20.05
CA LYS A 118 -8.17 -17.58 -20.66
C LYS A 118 -6.90 -17.58 -21.51
N ARG A 119 -6.72 -16.60 -22.39
CA ARG A 119 -5.47 -16.43 -23.18
C ARG A 119 -4.23 -16.30 -22.28
N ALA A 120 -4.34 -15.60 -21.14
CA ALA A 120 -3.25 -15.53 -20.17
C ALA A 120 -2.93 -16.89 -19.54
N LEU A 121 -3.96 -17.66 -19.16
CA LEU A 121 -3.79 -18.99 -18.58
C LEU A 121 -3.14 -19.96 -19.58
N ASP A 122 -3.59 -19.95 -20.84
CA ASP A 122 -3.01 -20.76 -21.91
C ASP A 122 -1.53 -20.42 -22.15
N TYR A 123 -1.19 -19.12 -22.13
CA TYR A 123 0.19 -18.68 -22.24
C TYR A 123 1.04 -19.16 -21.04
N ILE A 124 0.55 -19.01 -19.82
CA ILE A 124 1.24 -19.47 -18.61
C ILE A 124 1.43 -21.00 -18.65
N GLN A 125 0.42 -21.74 -19.11
CA GLN A 125 0.52 -23.19 -19.31
C GLN A 125 1.64 -23.55 -20.29
N SER A 126 1.71 -22.89 -21.45
CA SER A 126 2.76 -23.15 -22.45
C SER A 126 4.18 -22.88 -21.91
N GLU A 127 4.34 -21.85 -21.08
CA GLU A 127 5.63 -21.52 -20.45
C GLU A 127 5.99 -22.53 -19.35
N PHE A 128 5.00 -23.04 -18.60
CA PHE A 128 5.19 -24.10 -17.62
C PHE A 128 5.53 -25.46 -18.24
N ASP A 129 5.11 -25.73 -19.47
CA ASP A 129 5.57 -26.90 -20.22
C ASP A 129 7.01 -26.75 -20.72
N GLY A 130 7.45 -25.51 -20.92
CA GLY A 130 8.86 -25.15 -21.15
C GLY A 130 9.73 -25.08 -19.89
N ASN A 131 9.22 -25.45 -18.70
CA ASN A 131 9.89 -25.27 -17.39
C ASN A 131 10.35 -23.82 -17.13
N ARG A 132 9.64 -22.83 -17.68
CA ARG A 132 9.90 -21.41 -17.47
C ARG A 132 8.91 -20.85 -16.45
N GLU A 133 9.36 -19.85 -15.71
CA GLU A 133 8.53 -19.12 -14.74
C GLU A 133 8.14 -17.78 -15.36
N PRO A 134 6.99 -17.67 -16.03
CA PRO A 134 6.61 -16.46 -16.73
C PRO A 134 6.44 -15.30 -15.75
N THR A 135 6.89 -14.12 -16.19
CA THR A 135 6.68 -12.86 -15.47
C THR A 135 5.24 -12.39 -15.70
N PRO A 136 4.55 -11.79 -14.69
CA PRO A 136 3.20 -11.26 -14.88
C PRO A 136 3.05 -10.29 -16.04
N ASP A 137 4.11 -9.54 -16.37
CA ASP A 137 4.12 -8.64 -17.52
C ASP A 137 4.13 -9.37 -18.86
N GLN A 138 4.77 -10.54 -18.96
CA GLN A 138 4.74 -11.38 -20.17
C GLN A 138 3.33 -11.95 -20.39
N ALA A 139 2.72 -12.51 -19.33
CA ALA A 139 1.35 -13.01 -19.38
C ALA A 139 0.33 -11.91 -19.69
N SER A 140 0.52 -10.72 -19.11
CA SER A 140 -0.30 -9.53 -19.37
C SER A 140 -0.22 -9.09 -20.84
N LYS A 141 0.99 -9.07 -21.42
CA LYS A 141 1.19 -8.71 -22.82
C LYS A 141 0.57 -9.72 -23.77
N ALA A 142 0.68 -11.01 -23.48
CA ALA A 142 0.07 -12.08 -24.29
C ALA A 142 -1.46 -12.00 -24.30
N ALA A 143 -2.07 -11.65 -23.16
CA ALA A 143 -3.52 -11.55 -23.03
C ALA A 143 -4.11 -10.21 -23.49
N GLY A 144 -3.31 -9.16 -23.63
CA GLY A 144 -3.80 -7.80 -23.93
C GLY A 144 -4.55 -7.14 -22.76
N MET A 145 -4.46 -7.69 -21.54
CA MET A 145 -5.04 -7.09 -20.33
C MET A 145 -3.98 -6.50 -19.42
N GLY A 146 -4.33 -5.55 -18.56
CA GLY A 146 -3.38 -4.93 -17.63
C GLY A 146 -2.81 -5.91 -16.58
N SER A 147 -1.53 -5.79 -16.24
CA SER A 147 -0.85 -6.71 -15.31
C SER A 147 -1.48 -6.73 -13.91
N ARG A 148 -2.04 -5.60 -13.46
CA ARG A 148 -2.76 -5.50 -12.18
C ARG A 148 -4.12 -6.20 -12.21
N SER A 149 -4.87 -6.10 -13.31
CA SER A 149 -6.16 -6.77 -13.44
C SER A 149 -5.98 -8.28 -13.56
N LEU A 150 -5.00 -8.72 -14.35
CA LEU A 150 -4.58 -10.12 -14.47
C LEU A 150 -4.18 -10.68 -13.10
N GLY A 151 -3.29 -9.99 -12.39
CA GLY A 151 -2.86 -10.41 -11.05
C GLY A 151 -4.01 -10.50 -10.05
N LYS A 152 -5.00 -9.59 -10.13
CA LYS A 152 -6.20 -9.64 -9.27
C LYS A 152 -7.11 -10.81 -9.63
N ALA A 153 -7.28 -11.13 -10.91
CA ALA A 153 -8.07 -12.27 -11.36
C ALA A 153 -7.44 -13.60 -10.92
N LEU A 154 -6.15 -13.79 -11.21
CA LEU A 154 -5.39 -14.97 -10.80
C LEU A 154 -5.33 -15.13 -9.28
N SER A 155 -5.19 -14.03 -8.53
CA SER A 155 -5.21 -14.08 -7.07
C SER A 155 -6.57 -14.55 -6.51
N LYS A 156 -7.69 -14.27 -7.19
CA LYS A 156 -8.98 -14.85 -6.79
C LYS A 156 -9.00 -16.35 -7.05
N LEU A 157 -8.32 -16.82 -8.08
CA LEU A 157 -8.20 -18.23 -8.43
C LEU A 157 -7.08 -18.97 -7.65
N ASP A 158 -6.54 -18.35 -6.58
CA ASP A 158 -5.42 -18.81 -5.73
C ASP A 158 -4.05 -18.87 -6.39
N ILE A 159 -3.87 -18.26 -7.55
CA ILE A 159 -2.56 -18.15 -8.18
C ILE A 159 -1.92 -16.82 -7.76
N LYS A 160 -0.86 -16.91 -6.97
CA LYS A 160 -0.11 -15.74 -6.48
C LYS A 160 1.20 -15.60 -7.24
N SER A 161 1.56 -14.34 -7.48
CA SER A 161 2.88 -14.00 -7.99
C SER A 161 3.85 -13.83 -6.82
N GLU A 162 4.99 -14.51 -6.86
CA GLU A 162 6.03 -14.39 -5.85
C GLU A 162 7.17 -13.51 -6.33
N SER A 163 7.89 -12.89 -5.39
CA SER A 163 9.10 -12.14 -5.73
C SER A 163 10.32 -13.01 -5.52
N VAL A 164 11.02 -13.32 -6.60
CA VAL A 164 12.26 -14.08 -6.59
C VAL A 164 13.43 -13.16 -6.91
N ARG A 165 14.50 -13.26 -6.12
CA ARG A 165 15.75 -12.55 -6.38
C ARG A 165 16.55 -13.32 -7.43
N ARG A 166 16.81 -12.68 -8.57
CA ARG A 166 17.74 -13.17 -9.59
C ARG A 166 18.91 -12.17 -9.63
N GLY A 167 19.99 -12.50 -8.91
CA GLY A 167 21.13 -11.60 -8.73
C GLY A 167 20.77 -10.34 -7.94
N SER A 168 21.10 -9.16 -8.47
CA SER A 168 20.83 -7.85 -7.83
C SER A 168 19.39 -7.34 -8.01
N ARG A 169 18.56 -8.01 -8.84
CA ARG A 169 17.20 -7.57 -9.16
C ARG A 169 16.16 -8.52 -8.54
N SER A 170 15.12 -7.94 -7.94
CA SER A 170 13.91 -8.67 -7.55
C SER A 170 12.95 -8.74 -8.74
N LEU A 171 12.70 -9.94 -9.25
CA LEU A 171 11.70 -10.19 -10.28
C LEU A 171 10.45 -10.79 -9.65
N ARG A 172 9.30 -10.54 -10.26
CA ARG A 172 8.03 -11.15 -9.86
C ARG A 172 7.71 -12.23 -10.86
N ILE A 173 7.42 -13.43 -10.40
CA ILE A 173 7.17 -14.60 -11.24
C ILE A 173 5.91 -15.32 -10.79
N TYR A 174 5.32 -16.14 -11.67
CA TYR A 174 4.40 -17.19 -11.26
C TYR A 174 5.18 -18.48 -10.99
N PRO A 175 5.26 -18.94 -9.72
CA PRO A 175 5.99 -20.15 -9.37
C PRO A 175 5.43 -21.40 -10.06
N LEU A 176 6.32 -22.34 -10.40
CA LEU A 176 5.95 -23.65 -10.95
C LEU A 176 5.06 -24.47 -9.99
N ALA A 177 5.04 -24.15 -8.69
CA ALA A 177 4.17 -24.78 -7.71
C ALA A 177 2.68 -24.70 -8.10
N TYR A 178 2.29 -23.68 -8.86
CA TYR A 178 0.91 -23.51 -9.32
C TYR A 178 0.61 -24.22 -10.64
N LYS A 179 1.53 -25.04 -11.19
CA LYS A 179 1.35 -25.71 -12.49
C LYS A 179 0.06 -26.52 -12.56
N SER A 180 -0.19 -27.39 -11.59
CA SER A 180 -1.41 -28.23 -11.54
C SER A 180 -2.67 -27.37 -11.52
N ARG A 181 -2.65 -26.29 -10.73
CA ARG A 181 -3.79 -25.38 -10.61
C ARG A 181 -4.06 -24.60 -11.90
N VAL A 182 -3.00 -24.16 -12.59
CA VAL A 182 -3.14 -23.50 -13.89
C VAL A 182 -3.75 -24.46 -14.91
N TRP A 183 -3.33 -25.73 -14.94
CA TRP A 183 -3.93 -26.75 -15.81
C TRP A 183 -5.43 -26.96 -15.53
N GLU A 184 -5.82 -27.08 -14.26
CA GLU A 184 -7.24 -27.19 -13.90
C GLU A 184 -8.04 -25.98 -14.40
N LEU A 185 -7.48 -24.77 -14.28
CA LEU A 185 -8.16 -23.55 -14.68
C LEU A 185 -8.20 -23.35 -16.19
N ALA A 186 -7.15 -23.74 -16.91
CA ALA A 186 -7.09 -23.69 -18.36
C ALA A 186 -8.05 -24.70 -19.02
N ALA A 187 -8.29 -25.84 -18.36
CA ALA A 187 -9.28 -26.82 -18.80
C ALA A 187 -10.74 -26.34 -18.67
N LEU A 188 -10.99 -25.26 -17.92
CA LEU A 188 -12.34 -24.70 -17.76
C LEU A 188 -12.71 -23.74 -18.89
N ASP A 189 -14.01 -23.71 -19.19
CA ASP A 189 -14.58 -22.68 -20.05
C ASP A 189 -14.65 -21.32 -19.36
N VAL A 190 -14.86 -20.28 -20.16
CA VAL A 190 -14.99 -18.89 -19.70
C VAL A 190 -16.04 -18.77 -18.61
N ASP A 191 -17.18 -19.46 -18.77
CA ASP A 191 -18.27 -19.51 -17.79
C ASP A 191 -17.87 -20.28 -16.52
N GLY A 192 -17.09 -21.35 -16.66
CA GLY A 192 -16.56 -22.11 -15.53
C GLY A 192 -15.63 -21.26 -14.66
N LEU A 193 -14.76 -20.48 -15.28
CA LEU A 193 -13.90 -19.51 -14.59
C LEU A 193 -14.74 -18.42 -13.88
N GLN A 194 -15.80 -17.93 -14.52
CA GLN A 194 -16.70 -16.93 -13.93
C GLN A 194 -17.41 -17.49 -12.70
N ARG A 195 -17.97 -18.70 -12.78
CA ARG A 195 -18.61 -19.39 -11.66
C ARG A 195 -17.67 -19.56 -10.47
N LEU A 196 -16.41 -19.93 -10.71
CA LEU A 196 -15.41 -20.04 -9.64
C LEU A 196 -15.10 -18.71 -8.96
N ILE A 197 -14.99 -17.63 -9.74
CA ILE A 197 -14.78 -16.28 -9.20
C ILE A 197 -15.96 -15.86 -8.34
N ASP A 198 -17.18 -16.09 -8.80
CA ASP A 198 -18.40 -15.71 -8.10
C ASP A 198 -18.63 -16.56 -6.85
N ALA A 199 -18.38 -17.87 -6.93
CA ALA A 199 -18.43 -18.78 -5.77
C ALA A 199 -17.48 -18.31 -4.67
N LYS A 200 -16.25 -17.94 -5.00
CA LYS A 200 -15.30 -17.39 -4.03
C LYS A 200 -15.69 -16.04 -3.46
N LYS A 201 -16.27 -15.18 -4.29
CA LYS A 201 -16.79 -13.88 -3.83
C LYS A 201 -17.92 -14.08 -2.81
N ASN A 202 -18.81 -15.03 -3.07
CA ASN A 202 -19.92 -15.36 -2.18
C ASN A 202 -19.42 -16.02 -0.88
N ALA A 203 -18.47 -16.95 -0.96
CA ALA A 203 -17.84 -17.54 0.22
C ALA A 203 -17.16 -16.47 1.10
N ALA A 204 -16.43 -15.53 0.50
CA ALA A 204 -15.82 -14.42 1.22
C ALA A 204 -16.85 -13.44 1.83
N LYS A 205 -18.06 -13.35 1.27
CA LYS A 205 -19.16 -12.54 1.83
C LYS A 205 -19.78 -13.24 3.04
N SER A 206 -20.10 -14.52 2.92
CA SER A 206 -20.67 -15.33 4.00
C SER A 206 -19.76 -15.38 5.23
N GLN A 207 -18.43 -15.53 5.04
CA GLN A 207 -17.46 -15.51 6.15
C GLN A 207 -17.39 -14.15 6.88
N ARG A 208 -17.70 -13.04 6.21
CA ARG A 208 -17.74 -11.72 6.86
C ARG A 208 -19.02 -11.53 7.66
N GLU A 209 -20.14 -12.02 7.16
CA GLU A 209 -21.45 -11.95 7.83
C GLU A 209 -21.42 -12.78 9.13
N SER A 210 -20.87 -14.00 9.10
CA SER A 210 -20.69 -14.81 10.31
C SER A 210 -19.75 -14.16 11.34
N ASN A 211 -18.62 -13.58 10.92
CA ASN A 211 -17.72 -12.88 11.83
C ASN A 211 -18.32 -11.59 12.42
N SER A 212 -19.29 -10.95 11.77
CA SER A 212 -19.97 -9.78 12.34
C SER A 212 -21.02 -10.16 13.38
N GLU A 213 -21.69 -11.31 13.21
CA GLU A 213 -22.68 -11.83 14.16
C GLU A 213 -22.02 -12.33 15.46
N GLU A 214 -20.79 -12.84 15.38
CA GLU A 214 -20.02 -13.31 16.53
C GLU A 214 -19.57 -12.15 17.47
N TYR A 215 -19.55 -10.91 16.98
CA TYR A 215 -19.19 -9.73 17.77
C TYR A 215 -20.39 -8.98 18.38
N THR A 216 -21.63 -9.38 18.09
CA THR A 216 -22.85 -8.76 18.65
C THR A 216 -23.42 -9.49 19.87
N VAL A 217 -22.73 -10.50 20.42
CA VAL A 217 -23.24 -11.38 21.50
C VAL A 217 -22.66 -11.06 22.88
N PHE A 218 -21.92 -9.96 23.04
CA PHE A 218 -21.52 -9.45 24.37
C PHE A 218 -22.06 -8.03 24.57
N ASP A 219 -23.29 -7.95 25.08
CA ASP A 219 -23.85 -6.81 25.83
C ASP A 219 -24.07 -7.27 27.28
#